data_AF-A0A9X1FAL3-F1
#
_entry.id   AF-A0A9X1FAL3-F1
#
_cell.length_a   1.000
_cell.length_b   1.000
_cell.length_c   1.000
_cell.angle_alpha   90.00
_cell.angle_beta   90.00
_cell.angle_gamma   90.00
#
_symmetry.space_group_name_H-M   'P 1'
#
loop_
_entity.id
_entity.type
_entity.pdbx_description
1 polymer ?
#
loop_
_entity_poly.entity_id
_entity_poly.type
_entity_poly.pdbx_seq_one_letter_code
_entity_poly.pdbx_strand_id
1 'polypeptide(L)'
;MLDTFYITIFNHYKKRLKKRSLVLAMFYINFLELAIILALGAFFLAFANQMNLITMSTTKFWVLFSVIAVFTIFKNWMRYNGKKRNVLNAKLKAKPTSIYLLWFLPFGCVVIACILLQVH
;
A
#
# COMPACT_ATOMS: atom_id res chain seq x y z
N MET A 1 5.24 8.50 -7.73
CA MET A 1 4.91 7.16 -8.25
C MET A 1 3.60 6.63 -7.68
N LEU A 2 3.48 6.46 -6.35
CA LEU A 2 2.24 5.99 -5.72
C LEU A 2 1.03 6.90 -5.98
N ASP A 3 1.25 8.22 -6.03
CA ASP A 3 0.17 9.17 -6.38
C ASP A 3 -0.40 8.90 -7.77
N THR A 4 0.43 8.46 -8.72
CA THR A 4 0.00 8.10 -10.08
C THR A 4 -0.95 6.91 -10.03
N PHE A 5 -0.64 5.87 -9.24
CA PHE A 5 -1.53 4.71 -9.09
C PHE A 5 -2.87 5.08 -8.44
N TYR A 6 -2.84 5.93 -7.41
CA TYR A 6 -4.06 6.48 -6.79
C TYR A 6 -4.95 7.18 -7.83
N ILE A 7 -4.37 8.07 -8.64
CA ILE A 7 -5.13 8.83 -9.65
C ILE A 7 -5.63 7.91 -10.77
N THR A 8 -4.84 6.93 -11.21
CA THR A 8 -5.26 5.96 -12.23
C THR A 8 -6.47 5.15 -11.76
N ILE A 9 -6.43 4.59 -10.55
CA ILE A 9 -7.57 3.87 -9.94
C ILE A 9 -8.77 4.82 -9.81
N PHE A 10 -8.54 6.03 -9.27
CA PHE A 10 -9.58 7.03 -9.11
C PHE A 10 -10.28 7.35 -10.44
N ASN A 11 -9.52 7.64 -11.51
CA ASN A 11 -10.06 8.02 -12.82
C ASN A 11 -10.75 6.84 -13.53
N HIS A 12 -10.23 5.63 -13.40
CA HIS A 12 -10.86 4.44 -13.97
C HIS A 12 -12.25 4.22 -13.36
N TYR A 13 -12.33 4.24 -12.03
CA TYR A 13 -13.58 3.99 -11.32
C TYR A 13 -14.49 5.23 -11.23
N LYS A 14 -13.98 6.45 -11.46
CA LYS A 14 -14.79 7.68 -11.47
C LYS A 14 -15.96 7.60 -12.47
N LYS A 15 -15.74 6.98 -13.63
CA LYS A 15 -16.77 6.80 -14.67
C LYS A 15 -17.95 5.94 -14.21
N ARG A 16 -17.70 4.93 -13.36
CA ARG A 16 -18.72 3.98 -12.88
C ARG A 16 -19.28 4.33 -11.50
N LEU A 17 -18.43 4.79 -10.59
CA LEU A 17 -18.70 4.86 -9.14
C LEU A 17 -18.81 6.30 -8.60
N LYS A 18 -18.55 7.34 -9.40
CA LYS A 18 -18.65 8.77 -9.03
C LYS A 18 -18.00 9.11 -7.67
N LYS A 19 -18.78 9.25 -6.60
CA LYS A 19 -18.29 9.57 -5.24
C LYS A 19 -17.60 8.38 -4.57
N ARG A 20 -18.04 7.15 -4.86
CA ARG A 20 -17.45 5.92 -4.29
C ARG A 20 -16.07 5.59 -4.86
N SER A 21 -15.69 6.16 -6.01
CA SER A 21 -14.34 5.96 -6.57
C SER A 21 -13.24 6.57 -5.69
N LEU A 22 -13.57 7.59 -4.89
CA LEU A 22 -12.67 8.21 -3.93
C LEU A 22 -12.34 7.24 -2.81
N VAL A 23 -13.36 6.64 -2.21
CA VAL A 23 -13.21 5.64 -1.15
C VAL A 23 -12.40 4.44 -1.67
N LEU A 24 -12.69 3.98 -2.88
CA LEU A 24 -11.98 2.86 -3.48
C LEU A 24 -10.49 3.18 -3.76
N ALA A 25 -10.19 4.38 -4.27
CA ALA A 25 -8.81 4.80 -4.49
C ALA A 25 -8.02 4.95 -3.18
N MET A 26 -8.67 5.48 -2.13
CA MET A 26 -8.08 5.56 -0.78
C MET A 26 -7.84 4.17 -0.19
N PHE A 27 -8.80 3.27 -0.33
CA PHE A 27 -8.64 1.88 0.10
C PHE A 27 -7.45 1.21 -0.61
N TYR A 28 -7.40 1.34 -1.94
CA TYR A 28 -6.32 0.77 -2.75
C TYR A 28 -4.94 1.26 -2.32
N ILE A 29 -4.74 2.58 -2.14
CA ILE A 29 -3.42 3.12 -1.82
C ILE A 29 -2.97 2.74 -0.40
N ASN A 30 -3.91 2.71 0.56
CA ASN A 30 -3.63 2.23 1.90
C ASN A 30 -3.26 0.74 1.86
N PHE A 31 -4.03 -0.07 1.15
CA PHE A 31 -3.75 -1.50 1.02
C PHE A 31 -2.37 -1.75 0.37
N LEU A 32 -2.02 -1.02 -0.68
CA LEU A 32 -0.73 -1.12 -1.34
C LEU A 32 0.44 -0.71 -0.44
N GLU A 33 0.36 0.44 0.23
CA GLU A 33 1.44 0.89 1.11
C GLU A 33 1.63 -0.05 2.30
N LEU A 34 0.54 -0.53 2.90
CA LEU A 34 0.60 -1.52 3.98
C LEU A 34 1.18 -2.85 3.52
N ALA A 35 0.82 -3.33 2.34
CA ALA A 35 1.36 -4.56 1.78
C ALA A 35 2.87 -4.48 1.53
N ILE A 36 3.35 -3.34 1.02
CA ILE A 36 4.79 -3.10 0.82
C ILE A 36 5.52 -3.06 2.17
N ILE A 37 4.98 -2.33 3.15
CA ILE A 37 5.57 -2.25 4.51
C ILE A 37 5.61 -3.63 5.16
N LEU A 38 4.54 -4.42 5.02
CA LEU A 38 4.46 -5.78 5.57
C LEU A 38 5.51 -6.68 4.92
N ALA A 39 5.63 -6.66 3.58
CA ALA A 39 6.63 -7.44 2.85
C ALA A 39 8.06 -7.08 3.26
N LEU A 40 8.37 -5.78 3.38
CA LEU A 40 9.69 -5.33 3.84
C LEU A 40 9.94 -5.71 5.31
N GLY A 41 8.95 -5.54 6.18
CA GLY A 41 9.06 -5.93 7.59
C GLY A 41 9.28 -7.43 7.76
N ALA A 42 8.53 -8.25 7.03
CA ALA A 42 8.70 -9.70 7.01
C ALA A 42 10.06 -10.12 6.45
N PHE A 43 10.53 -9.45 5.39
CA PHE A 43 11.86 -9.68 4.82
C PHE A 43 12.97 -9.42 5.84
N PHE A 44 12.97 -8.25 6.51
CA PHE A 44 13.98 -7.94 7.52
C PHE A 44 13.92 -8.90 8.72
N LEU A 45 12.73 -9.35 9.11
CA LEU A 45 12.56 -10.30 10.20
C LEU A 45 13.14 -11.69 9.84
N ALA A 46 12.80 -12.21 8.66
CA ALA A 46 13.34 -13.48 8.17
C ALA A 46 14.85 -13.41 7.96
N PHE A 47 15.35 -12.30 7.41
CA PHE A 47 16.78 -12.07 7.21
C PHE A 47 17.56 -11.97 8.53
N ALA A 48 17.02 -11.24 9.52
CA ALA A 48 17.63 -11.14 10.85
C ALA A 48 17.70 -12.52 11.55
N ASN A 49 16.68 -13.35 11.35
CA ASN A 49 16.65 -14.73 11.85
C ASN A 49 17.79 -15.56 11.21
N GLN A 50 17.96 -15.47 9.88
CA GLN A 50 19.06 -16.15 9.18
C GLN A 50 20.44 -15.68 9.62
N MET A 51 20.58 -14.40 10.03
CA MET A 51 21.83 -13.84 10.54
C MET A 51 22.12 -14.15 12.02
N ASN A 52 21.29 -14.95 12.70
CA ASN A 52 21.35 -15.19 14.14
C ASN A 52 21.34 -13.90 14.98
N LEU A 53 20.68 -12.85 14.49
CA LEU A 53 20.42 -11.65 15.28
C LEU A 53 19.27 -11.93 16.24
N ILE A 54 19.26 -11.27 17.40
CA ILE A 54 18.15 -11.36 18.35
C ILE A 54 16.91 -10.77 17.68
N THR A 55 15.99 -11.64 17.25
CA THR A 55 14.76 -11.26 16.58
C THR A 55 13.69 -10.85 17.58
N MET A 56 12.74 -10.03 17.12
CA MET A 56 11.59 -9.63 17.93
C MET A 56 10.54 -10.74 17.94
N SER A 57 9.86 -10.92 19.09
CA SER A 57 8.69 -11.80 19.18
C SER A 57 7.57 -11.35 18.22
N THR A 58 6.82 -12.32 17.70
CA THR A 58 5.66 -12.13 16.81
C THR A 58 4.70 -11.06 17.31
N THR A 59 4.42 -11.02 18.63
CA THR A 59 3.52 -10.01 19.22
C THR A 59 4.07 -8.59 19.05
N LYS A 60 5.38 -8.40 19.25
CA LYS A 60 6.04 -7.09 19.10
C LYS A 60 6.04 -6.63 17.64
N PHE A 61 6.23 -7.56 16.70
CA PHE A 61 6.15 -7.27 15.27
C PHE A 61 4.76 -6.76 14.87
N TRP A 62 3.69 -7.47 15.26
CA TRP A 62 2.33 -7.05 14.92
C TRP A 62 1.92 -5.73 15.58
N VAL A 63 2.36 -5.48 16.83
CA VAL A 63 2.14 -4.20 17.50
C VAL A 63 2.83 -3.07 16.73
N LEU A 64 4.10 -3.23 16.38
CA LEU A 64 4.84 -2.23 15.60
C LEU A 64 4.21 -2.00 14.23
N PHE A 65 3.83 -3.07 13.54
CA PHE A 65 3.13 -3.00 12.25
C PHE A 65 1.81 -2.23 12.37
N SER A 66 1.02 -2.49 13.42
CA SER A 66 -0.25 -1.79 13.67
C SER A 66 -0.05 -0.28 13.87
N VAL A 67 0.96 0.13 14.63
CA VAL A 67 1.27 1.56 14.84
C VAL A 67 1.66 2.23 13.52
N ILE A 68 2.52 1.59 12.72
CA ILE A 68 2.91 2.08 11.39
C ILE A 68 1.69 2.12 10.46
N ALA A 69 0.79 1.15 10.57
CA ALA A 69 -0.39 1.07 9.73
C ALA A 69 -1.34 2.25 9.99
N VAL A 70 -1.61 2.56 11.25
CA VAL A 70 -2.40 3.74 11.65
C VAL A 70 -1.75 5.01 11.10
N PHE A 71 -0.44 5.19 11.33
CA PHE A 71 0.29 6.36 10.82
C PHE A 71 0.18 6.50 9.29
N THR A 72 0.30 5.39 8.57
CA THR A 72 0.22 5.33 7.10
C THR A 72 -1.16 5.74 6.60
N ILE A 73 -2.23 5.24 7.22
CA ILE A 73 -3.61 5.58 6.88
C ILE A 73 -3.85 7.08 7.10
N PHE A 74 -3.45 7.62 8.24
CA PHE A 74 -3.60 9.05 8.54
C PHE A 74 -2.82 9.92 7.56
N LYS A 75 -1.56 9.57 7.28
CA LYS A 75 -0.72 10.25 6.28
C LYS A 75 -1.41 10.29 4.91
N ASN A 76 -1.94 9.16 4.45
CA ASN A 76 -2.58 9.07 3.13
C ASN A 76 -3.90 9.85 3.07
N TRP A 77 -4.68 9.81 4.15
CA TRP A 77 -5.91 10.61 4.26
C TRP A 77 -5.61 12.11 4.12
N MET A 78 -4.58 12.62 4.81
CA MET A 78 -4.16 14.02 4.68
C MET A 78 -3.60 14.35 3.28
N ARG A 79 -2.84 13.42 2.68
CA ARG A 79 -2.17 13.64 1.39
C ARG A 79 -3.16 13.77 0.24
N TYR A 80 -4.22 12.95 0.20
CA TYR A 80 -5.15 12.88 -0.92
C TYR A 80 -6.37 13.82 -0.79
N ASN A 81 -6.19 14.96 -0.12
CA ASN A 81 -7.22 15.98 0.01
C ASN A 81 -7.61 16.62 -1.34
N GLY A 82 -8.82 17.17 -1.45
CA GLY A 82 -9.45 17.60 -2.70
C GLY A 82 -8.59 18.56 -3.55
N LYS A 83 -7.94 19.54 -2.91
CA LYS A 83 -7.05 20.51 -3.59
C LYS A 83 -5.82 19.82 -4.19
N LYS A 84 -5.14 18.96 -3.41
CA LYS A 84 -3.93 18.25 -3.83
C LYS A 84 -4.25 17.23 -4.93
N ARG A 85 -5.40 16.55 -4.84
CA ARG A 85 -5.91 15.62 -5.86
C ARG A 85 -6.11 16.30 -7.21
N ASN A 86 -6.68 17.52 -7.25
CA ASN A 86 -6.90 18.21 -8.53
C ASN A 86 -5.57 18.56 -9.22
N VAL A 87 -4.58 19.02 -8.46
CA VAL A 87 -3.22 19.29 -8.97
C VAL A 87 -2.58 18.01 -9.50
N LEU A 88 -2.68 16.92 -8.73
CA LEU A 88 -2.18 15.60 -9.10
C LEU A 88 -2.83 15.09 -10.40
N ASN A 89 -4.14 15.23 -10.54
CA ASN A 89 -4.87 14.81 -11.73
C ASN A 89 -4.50 15.64 -12.97
N ALA A 90 -4.27 16.95 -12.82
CA ALA A 90 -3.81 17.82 -13.91
C ALA A 90 -2.38 17.49 -14.38
N LYS A 91 -1.54 16.95 -13.48
CA LYS A 91 -0.17 16.53 -13.78
C LYS A 91 -0.07 15.11 -14.35
N LEU A 92 -1.19 14.38 -14.46
CA LEU A 92 -1.19 13.01 -14.93
C LEU A 92 -0.91 12.97 -16.44
N LYS A 93 0.31 12.57 -16.82
CA LYS A 93 0.60 12.19 -18.21
C LYS A 93 -0.06 10.83 -18.46
N ALA A 94 -1.06 10.80 -19.34
CA ALA A 94 -1.86 9.61 -19.63
C ALA A 94 -0.98 8.48 -20.20
N LYS A 95 -0.50 7.60 -19.33
CA LYS A 95 0.02 6.28 -19.72
C LYS A 95 -1.03 5.23 -19.39
N PRO A 96 -1.45 4.40 -20.36
CA PRO A 96 -2.37 3.31 -20.10
C PRO A 96 -1.66 2.32 -19.19
N THR A 97 -2.03 2.32 -17.91
CA THR A 97 -1.59 1.34 -16.93
C THR A 97 -2.74 0.36 -16.73
N SER A 98 -2.45 -0.95 -16.87
CA SER A 98 -3.46 -1.99 -16.71
C SER A 98 -3.99 -1.99 -15.27
N ILE A 99 -5.30 -1.88 -15.11
CA ILE A 99 -5.96 -1.90 -13.79
C ILE A 99 -5.75 -3.24 -13.10
N TYR A 100 -5.72 -4.34 -13.87
CA TYR A 100 -5.46 -5.68 -13.33
C TYR A 100 -4.06 -5.76 -12.72
N LEU A 101 -3.05 -5.18 -13.38
CA LEU A 101 -1.69 -5.14 -12.86
C LEU A 101 -1.62 -4.33 -11.56
N LEU A 102 -2.33 -3.20 -11.48
CA LEU A 102 -2.40 -2.40 -10.25
C LEU A 102 -3.00 -3.20 -9.10
N TRP A 103 -4.09 -3.93 -9.32
CA TRP A 103 -4.69 -4.74 -8.27
C TRP A 103 -3.85 -5.96 -7.89
N PHE A 104 -3.12 -6.56 -8.83
CA PHE A 104 -2.25 -7.69 -8.54
C PHE A 104 -1.04 -7.30 -7.68
N LEU A 105 -0.55 -6.07 -7.80
CA LEU A 105 0.62 -5.57 -7.07
C LEU A 105 0.52 -5.71 -5.54
N PRO A 106 -0.52 -5.20 -4.85
CA PRO A 106 -0.64 -5.37 -3.41
C PRO A 106 -0.85 -6.83 -3.00
N PHE A 107 -1.57 -7.64 -3.80
CA PHE A 107 -1.72 -9.07 -3.52
C PHE A 107 -0.37 -9.79 -3.62
N GLY A 108 0.44 -9.49 -4.63
CA GLY A 108 1.79 -10.04 -4.75
C GLY A 108 2.65 -9.73 -3.54
N CYS A 109 2.62 -8.48 -3.04
CA CYS A 109 3.33 -8.10 -1.82
C CYS A 109 2.84 -8.88 -0.58
N VAL A 110 1.52 -9.07 -0.43
CA VAL A 110 0.97 -9.85 0.69
C VAL A 110 1.40 -11.31 0.61
N VAL A 111 1.34 -11.93 -0.58
CA VAL A 111 1.77 -13.32 -0.78
C VAL A 111 3.24 -13.49 -0.41
N ILE A 112 4.11 -12.58 -0.88
CA ILE A 112 5.53 -12.60 -0.53
C ILE A 112 5.72 -12.45 0.98
N ALA A 113 5.00 -11.53 1.61
CA ALA A 113 5.08 -11.33 3.06
C ALA A 113 4.66 -12.58 3.84
N CYS A 114 3.58 -13.25 3.43
CA CYS A 114 3.12 -14.49 4.04
C CYS A 114 4.16 -15.61 3.93
N ILE A 115 4.78 -15.77 2.75
CA ILE A 115 5.84 -16.76 2.55
C ILE A 115 7.03 -16.47 3.48
N LEU A 116 7.46 -15.21 3.58
CA LEU A 116 8.58 -14.82 4.43
C LEU A 116 8.28 -14.99 5.92
N LEU A 117 7.04 -14.72 6.36
CA LEU A 117 6.63 -14.94 7.74
C LEU A 117 6.50 -16.41 8.12
N GLN A 118 6.28 -17.32 7.15
CA GLN A 118 6.28 -18.76 7.38
C GLN A 118 7.69 -19.36 7.55
N VAL A 119 8.70 -18.68 6.99
CA VAL A 119 10.11 -19.11 7.08
C VAL A 119 10.73 -18.74 8.44
N HIS A 120 10.09 -17.84 9.19
CA HIS A 120 10.44 -17.56 10.58
C HIS A 120 9.81 -18.60 11.52
#